data_AF-A0A1Q3E6T9-F1
#
_entry.id   AF-A0A1Q3E6T9-F1
#
_cell.length_a   1.000
_cell.length_b   1.000
_cell.length_c   1.000
_cell.angle_alpha   90.00
_cell.angle_beta   90.00
_cell.angle_gamma   90.00
#
_symmetry.space_group_name_H-M   'P 1'
#
loop_
_entity.id
_entity.type
_entity.pdbx_description
1 polymer ?
#
loop_
_entity_poly.entity_id
_entity_poly.type
_entity_poly.pdbx_seq_one_letter_code
_entity_poly.pdbx_strand_id
1 'polypeptide(L)'
;MQNSPRLWEEGEQTFLKHADDKGDQIMVDKDGKFVGVIDWEWAYTASKSEAFAAPLALVDVNPFFDGINDLSSNEEHLVNAYNKYGFPDLAKCVRDGKVYQRLPMVIGQQPDLVQLRALEHALTGKTLDCAVNIETIGEWVEDMAGGRYRMQVLAMKKIEKVVAAKD
;
A
#
# COMPACT_ATOMS: atom_id res chain seq x y z
N MET A 1 -20.89 -14.91 4.53
CA MET A 1 -20.10 -13.71 4.91
C MET A 1 -18.63 -14.13 4.90
N GLN A 2 -17.90 -13.74 3.87
CA GLN A 2 -16.45 -13.99 3.80
C GLN A 2 -15.79 -12.95 4.70
N ASN A 3 -15.03 -13.40 5.69
CA ASN A 3 -14.30 -12.53 6.62
C ASN A 3 -13.38 -11.62 5.80
N SER A 4 -13.59 -10.30 5.90
CA SER A 4 -12.54 -9.34 5.53
C SER A 4 -11.27 -9.73 6.29
N PRO A 5 -10.11 -9.87 5.63
CA PRO A 5 -8.86 -10.14 6.34
C PRO A 5 -8.65 -9.01 7.33
N ARG A 6 -8.63 -9.33 8.63
CA ARG A 6 -8.24 -8.36 9.66
C ARG A 6 -6.78 -7.99 9.39
N LEU A 7 -6.50 -6.68 9.31
CA LEU A 7 -5.16 -6.16 9.06
C LEU A 7 -4.27 -6.19 10.31
N TRP A 8 -4.84 -6.49 11.49
CA TRP A 8 -4.14 -6.66 12.76
C TRP A 8 -5.01 -7.42 13.79
N GLU A 9 -4.37 -8.18 14.69
CA GLU A 9 -4.98 -8.75 15.89
C GLU A 9 -4.47 -8.08 17.18
N GLU A 10 -5.33 -7.97 18.22
CA GLU A 10 -4.93 -7.43 19.53
C GLU A 10 -3.87 -8.33 20.18
N GLY A 11 -2.73 -7.75 20.57
CA GLY A 11 -1.61 -8.48 21.19
C GLY A 11 -0.58 -9.04 20.21
N GLU A 12 -0.69 -8.72 18.92
CA GLU A 12 0.27 -9.15 17.90
C GLU A 12 1.61 -8.39 18.02
N GLN A 13 2.71 -9.11 17.81
CA GLN A 13 4.05 -8.51 17.77
C GLN A 13 4.13 -7.46 16.64
N THR A 14 4.61 -6.27 16.96
CA THR A 14 4.84 -5.20 15.99
C THR A 14 6.29 -5.21 15.52
N PHE A 15 6.49 -4.71 14.29
CA PHE A 15 7.79 -4.68 13.61
C PHE A 15 8.08 -3.26 13.11
N LEU A 16 9.35 -2.91 12.92
CA LEU A 16 9.73 -1.60 12.41
C LEU A 16 9.63 -1.56 10.88
N LYS A 17 8.94 -0.55 10.33
CA LYS A 17 8.86 -0.24 8.89
C LYS A 17 9.59 1.08 8.63
N HIS A 18 10.41 1.13 7.57
CA HIS A 18 11.19 2.33 7.19
C HIS A 18 10.33 3.49 6.67
N ALA A 19 9.20 3.16 6.02
CA ALA A 19 8.22 4.08 5.42
C ALA A 19 8.69 4.90 4.20
N ASP A 20 9.97 5.26 4.10
CA ASP A 20 10.55 5.91 2.92
C ASP A 20 11.47 4.95 2.14
N ASP A 21 10.87 3.92 1.52
CA ASP A 21 11.61 2.77 0.99
C ASP A 21 11.88 2.77 -0.53
N LYS A 22 12.05 3.95 -1.11
CA LYS A 22 12.24 4.19 -2.57
C LYS A 22 13.60 3.77 -3.15
N GLY A 23 14.59 3.50 -2.30
CA GLY A 23 15.85 2.82 -2.61
C GLY A 23 17.11 3.66 -2.47
N ASP A 24 16.99 4.99 -2.49
CA ASP A 24 18.12 5.92 -2.33
C ASP A 24 18.63 6.05 -0.89
N GLN A 25 17.86 5.52 0.07
CA GLN A 25 18.25 5.41 1.48
C GLN A 25 19.26 4.29 1.78
N ILE A 26 19.60 3.45 0.79
CA ILE A 26 20.50 2.31 0.97
C ILE A 26 21.96 2.74 0.78
N MET A 27 22.79 2.52 1.81
CA MET A 27 24.22 2.77 1.73
C MET A 27 24.97 1.53 1.27
N VAL A 28 25.92 1.74 0.35
CA VAL A 28 26.87 0.72 -0.10
C VAL A 28 28.32 1.17 0.07
N ASP A 29 29.23 0.24 0.27
CA ASP A 29 30.67 0.52 0.21
C ASP A 29 31.17 0.60 -1.25
N LYS A 30 32.48 0.82 -1.40
CA LYS A 30 33.16 0.91 -2.71
C LYS A 30 33.02 -0.35 -3.57
N ASP A 31 32.73 -1.50 -2.95
CA ASP A 31 32.58 -2.79 -3.61
C ASP A 31 31.09 -3.13 -3.87
N GLY A 32 30.19 -2.18 -3.57
CA GLY A 32 28.74 -2.33 -3.76
C GLY A 32 28.06 -3.14 -2.67
N LYS A 33 28.74 -3.43 -1.56
CA LYS A 33 28.15 -4.19 -0.45
C LYS A 33 27.31 -3.29 0.42
N PHE A 34 26.12 -3.77 0.80
CA PHE A 34 25.25 -3.11 1.77
C PHE A 34 25.99 -2.84 3.09
N VAL A 35 25.99 -1.58 3.54
CA VAL A 35 26.59 -1.15 4.81
C VAL A 35 25.62 -0.46 5.76
N GLY A 36 24.43 -0.06 5.32
CA GLY A 36 23.44 0.57 6.19
C GLY A 36 22.21 1.11 5.48
N VAL A 37 21.27 1.61 6.29
CA VAL A 37 20.06 2.32 5.87
C VAL A 37 19.98 3.63 6.65
N ILE A 38 19.74 4.74 5.95
CA ILE A 38 19.56 6.09 6.51
C ILE A 38 18.12 6.58 6.34
N ASP A 39 17.81 7.81 6.74
CA ASP A 39 16.51 8.46 6.52
C ASP A 39 15.31 7.81 7.26
N TRP A 40 15.53 7.43 8.52
CA TRP A 40 14.54 6.80 9.40
C TRP A 40 13.45 7.74 9.95
N GLU A 41 13.38 9.00 9.51
CA GLU A 41 12.48 10.00 10.10
C GLU A 41 10.99 9.66 9.99
N TRP A 42 10.61 8.80 9.04
CA TRP A 42 9.22 8.38 8.83
C TRP A 42 8.94 6.97 9.36
N ALA A 43 9.92 6.33 10.01
CA ALA A 43 9.76 4.98 10.46
C ALA A 43 8.70 4.84 11.56
N TYR A 44 7.94 3.75 11.49
CA TYR A 44 6.87 3.45 12.44
C TYR A 44 6.77 1.96 12.73
N THR A 45 6.02 1.62 13.77
CA THR A 45 5.69 0.22 14.08
C THR A 45 4.50 -0.24 13.24
N ALA A 46 4.64 -1.38 12.59
CA ALA A 46 3.64 -1.96 11.69
C ALA A 46 3.38 -3.43 12.01
N SER A 47 2.35 -4.01 11.38
CA SER A 47 2.15 -5.46 11.42
C SER A 47 3.26 -6.18 10.65
N LYS A 48 3.40 -7.50 10.85
CA LYS A 48 4.40 -8.30 10.12
C LYS A 48 4.21 -8.20 8.60
N SER A 49 2.97 -8.29 8.14
CA SER A 49 2.66 -8.26 6.71
C SER A 49 3.02 -6.93 6.06
N GLU A 50 2.84 -5.81 6.76
CA GLU A 50 3.22 -4.48 6.28
C GLU A 50 4.72 -4.23 6.37
N ALA A 51 5.35 -4.56 7.50
CA ALA A 51 6.77 -4.34 7.74
C ALA A 51 7.66 -5.08 6.74
N PHE A 52 7.23 -6.29 6.33
CA PHE A 52 7.96 -7.16 5.41
C PHE A 52 7.32 -7.27 4.01
N ALA A 53 6.36 -6.41 3.68
CA ALA A 53 5.98 -6.19 2.28
C ALA A 53 7.20 -5.67 1.50
N ALA A 54 7.27 -5.97 0.20
CA ALA A 54 8.37 -5.51 -0.63
C ALA A 54 8.46 -3.97 -0.62
N PRO A 55 9.67 -3.39 -0.51
CA PRO A 55 9.83 -1.94 -0.59
C PRO A 55 9.55 -1.43 -2.00
N LEU A 56 9.14 -0.16 -2.12
CA LEU A 56 8.85 0.45 -3.42
C LEU A 56 10.05 0.42 -4.36
N ALA A 57 11.28 0.42 -3.84
CA ALA A 57 12.50 0.26 -4.62
C ALA A 57 12.54 -0.98 -5.53
N LEU A 58 11.74 -2.02 -5.23
CA LEU A 58 11.75 -3.28 -5.99
C LEU A 58 10.65 -3.36 -7.04
N VAL A 59 9.68 -2.43 -7.10
CA VAL A 59 8.63 -2.52 -8.12
C VAL A 59 9.14 -2.10 -9.49
N ASP A 60 8.60 -2.69 -10.56
CA ASP A 60 8.79 -2.16 -11.90
C ASP A 60 7.91 -0.92 -12.04
N VAL A 61 8.53 0.25 -12.25
CA VAL A 61 7.84 1.54 -12.22
C VAL A 61 6.65 1.59 -13.17
N ASN A 62 6.84 1.30 -14.46
CA ASN A 62 5.75 1.44 -15.44
C ASN A 62 4.58 0.48 -15.15
N PRO A 63 4.78 -0.85 -15.01
CA PRO A 63 3.68 -1.75 -14.64
C PRO A 63 3.00 -1.38 -13.33
N PHE A 64 3.78 -0.95 -12.32
CA PHE A 64 3.22 -0.53 -11.06
C PHE A 64 2.29 0.68 -11.25
N PHE A 65 2.74 1.74 -11.92
CA PHE A 65 1.91 2.92 -12.15
C PHE A 65 0.74 2.68 -13.12
N ASP A 66 0.81 1.64 -13.96
CA ASP A 66 -0.30 1.14 -14.78
C ASP A 66 -1.32 0.29 -13.99
N GLY A 67 -1.11 0.11 -12.68
CA GLY A 67 -2.02 -0.60 -11.78
C GLY A 67 -1.83 -2.12 -11.72
N ILE A 68 -0.75 -2.64 -12.29
CA ILE A 68 -0.43 -4.08 -12.27
C ILE A 68 0.03 -4.50 -10.87
N ASN A 69 -0.57 -5.58 -10.36
CA ASN A 69 -0.28 -6.10 -9.02
C ASN A 69 0.61 -7.35 -9.02
N ASP A 70 1.01 -7.84 -10.18
CA ASP A 70 1.97 -8.93 -10.30
C ASP A 70 3.32 -8.53 -9.68
N LEU A 71 4.09 -9.53 -9.23
CA LEU A 71 5.42 -9.30 -8.71
C LEU A 71 6.37 -8.92 -9.84
N SER A 72 7.21 -7.93 -9.58
CA SER A 72 8.36 -7.63 -10.45
C SER A 72 9.42 -8.73 -10.33
N SER A 73 10.37 -8.73 -11.27
CA SER A 73 11.53 -9.63 -11.18
C SER A 73 12.35 -9.42 -9.89
N ASN A 74 12.39 -8.18 -9.37
CA ASN A 74 13.15 -7.87 -8.16
C ASN A 74 12.41 -8.31 -6.88
N GLU A 75 11.08 -8.21 -6.88
CA GLU A 75 10.26 -8.76 -5.80
C GLU A 75 10.37 -10.29 -5.74
N GLU A 76 10.39 -10.96 -6.90
CA GLU A 76 10.64 -12.40 -6.99
C GLU A 76 12.03 -12.79 -6.48
N HIS A 77 13.07 -11.97 -6.75
CA HIS A 77 14.39 -12.18 -6.16
C HIS A 77 14.37 -12.08 -4.63
N LEU A 78 13.63 -11.12 -4.06
CA LEU A 78 13.48 -11.00 -2.61
C LEU A 78 12.74 -12.21 -2.00
N VAL A 79 11.66 -12.65 -2.64
CA VAL A 79 10.92 -13.88 -2.27
C VAL A 79 11.87 -15.08 -2.24
N ASN A 80 12.66 -15.27 -3.29
CA ASN A 80 13.60 -16.38 -3.40
C ASN A 80 14.73 -16.29 -2.36
N ALA A 81 15.23 -15.09 -2.07
CA ALA A 81 16.20 -14.87 -1.01
C ALA A 81 15.64 -15.28 0.35
N TYR A 82 14.43 -14.83 0.71
CA TYR A 82 13.79 -15.21 1.97
C TYR A 82 13.62 -16.73 2.09
N ASN A 83 13.15 -17.41 1.04
CA ASN A 83 13.04 -18.87 1.05
C ASN A 83 14.40 -19.55 1.23
N LYS A 84 15.44 -19.08 0.49
CA LYS A 84 16.81 -19.61 0.57
C LYS A 84 17.40 -19.51 1.98
N TYR A 85 17.09 -18.42 2.70
CA TYR A 85 17.60 -18.19 4.05
C TYR A 85 16.69 -18.70 5.18
N GLY A 86 15.60 -19.42 4.85
CA GLY A 86 14.74 -20.08 5.84
C GLY A 86 13.63 -19.19 6.42
N PHE A 87 13.21 -18.16 5.69
CA PHE A 87 12.15 -17.21 6.07
C PHE A 87 10.94 -17.25 5.11
N PRO A 88 10.30 -18.42 4.90
CA PRO A 88 9.18 -18.54 3.95
C PRO A 88 7.95 -17.71 4.34
N ASP A 89 7.82 -17.39 5.62
CA ASP A 89 6.81 -16.48 6.17
C ASP A 89 7.02 -15.03 5.69
N LEU A 90 8.27 -14.55 5.66
CA LEU A 90 8.59 -13.24 5.10
C LEU A 90 8.42 -13.22 3.57
N ALA A 91 8.76 -14.33 2.90
CA ALA A 91 8.48 -14.48 1.48
C ALA A 91 6.97 -14.37 1.17
N LYS A 92 6.11 -14.86 2.06
CA LYS A 92 4.65 -14.68 1.95
C LYS A 92 4.23 -13.22 2.13
N CYS A 93 4.84 -12.48 3.07
CA CYS A 93 4.59 -11.05 3.24
C CYS A 93 4.88 -10.25 1.96
N VAL A 94 5.92 -10.61 1.20
CA VAL A 94 6.20 -10.00 -0.10
C VAL A 94 5.11 -10.32 -1.13
N ARG A 95 4.75 -11.61 -1.28
CA ARG A 95 3.74 -12.05 -2.27
C ARG A 95 2.38 -11.40 -2.05
N ASP A 96 1.98 -11.24 -0.79
CA ASP A 96 0.68 -10.66 -0.42
C ASP A 96 0.78 -9.15 -0.17
N GLY A 97 1.98 -8.56 -0.32
CA GLY A 97 2.31 -7.23 0.19
C GLY A 97 1.88 -6.06 -0.69
N LYS A 98 1.34 -6.31 -1.89
CA LYS A 98 1.00 -5.28 -2.86
C LYS A 98 0.03 -4.24 -2.29
N VAL A 99 -0.89 -4.65 -1.41
CA VAL A 99 -1.80 -3.75 -0.68
C VAL A 99 -1.05 -2.64 0.08
N TYR A 100 0.07 -2.96 0.72
CA TYR A 100 0.85 -2.02 1.51
C TYR A 100 1.70 -1.08 0.63
N GLN A 101 2.06 -1.50 -0.59
CA GLN A 101 2.70 -0.63 -1.57
C GLN A 101 1.70 0.34 -2.20
N ARG A 102 0.44 -0.09 -2.41
CA ARG A 102 -0.63 0.72 -3.01
C ARG A 102 -1.23 1.74 -2.05
N LEU A 103 -1.32 1.41 -0.77
CA LEU A 103 -1.99 2.25 0.22
C LEU A 103 -1.41 3.68 0.29
N PRO A 104 -0.08 3.90 0.38
CA PRO A 104 0.51 5.25 0.37
C PRO A 104 0.23 6.04 -0.91
N MET A 105 -0.05 5.37 -2.03
CA MET A 105 -0.33 6.05 -3.30
C MET A 105 -1.71 6.71 -3.33
N VAL A 106 -2.62 6.27 -2.46
CA VAL A 106 -4.00 6.81 -2.38
C VAL A 106 -4.23 7.68 -1.15
N ILE A 107 -3.40 7.57 -0.12
CA ILE A 107 -3.47 8.41 1.09
C ILE A 107 -2.37 9.47 1.06
N GLY A 108 -2.72 10.74 1.24
CA GLY A 108 -1.74 11.83 1.34
C GLY A 108 -1.21 12.38 0.00
N GLN A 109 -1.63 11.82 -1.14
CA GLN A 109 -1.41 12.37 -2.48
C GLN A 109 -2.75 12.78 -3.13
N GLN A 110 -2.70 13.45 -4.29
CA GLN A 110 -3.92 13.65 -5.09
C GLN A 110 -4.50 12.28 -5.46
N PRO A 111 -5.82 12.08 -5.34
CA PRO A 111 -6.43 10.78 -5.58
C PRO A 111 -6.18 10.32 -7.03
N ASP A 112 -5.41 9.25 -7.19
CA ASP A 112 -5.15 8.58 -8.45
C ASP A 112 -6.07 7.35 -8.58
N LEU A 113 -6.87 7.31 -9.65
CA LEU A 113 -7.85 6.24 -9.86
C LEU A 113 -7.26 4.91 -10.25
N VAL A 114 -6.13 4.92 -10.96
CA VAL A 114 -5.41 3.70 -11.28
C VAL A 114 -4.90 3.08 -9.99
N GLN A 115 -4.34 3.90 -9.08
CA GLN A 115 -3.87 3.44 -7.78
C GLN A 115 -5.01 2.97 -6.88
N LEU A 116 -6.14 3.67 -6.87
CA LEU A 116 -7.32 3.27 -6.10
C LEU A 116 -7.89 1.93 -6.57
N ARG A 117 -8.00 1.72 -7.89
CA ARG A 117 -8.44 0.45 -8.47
C ARG A 117 -7.44 -0.67 -8.20
N ALA A 118 -6.15 -0.38 -8.30
CA ALA A 118 -5.11 -1.35 -8.01
C ALA A 118 -5.10 -1.76 -6.52
N LEU A 119 -5.35 -0.81 -5.60
CA LEU A 119 -5.54 -1.11 -4.18
C LEU A 119 -6.78 -1.99 -3.94
N GLU A 120 -7.91 -1.66 -4.58
CA GLU A 120 -9.13 -2.46 -4.49
C GLU A 120 -8.92 -3.89 -4.99
N HIS A 121 -8.24 -4.05 -6.13
CA HIS A 121 -7.87 -5.36 -6.64
C HIS A 121 -6.93 -6.10 -5.68
N ALA A 122 -5.94 -5.42 -5.09
CA ALA A 122 -5.03 -6.02 -4.12
C ALA A 122 -5.76 -6.50 -2.85
N LEU A 123 -6.79 -5.77 -2.39
CA LEU A 123 -7.58 -6.11 -1.21
C LEU A 123 -8.57 -7.24 -1.45
N THR A 124 -9.15 -7.31 -2.66
CA THR A 124 -10.33 -8.15 -2.92
C THR A 124 -10.08 -9.30 -3.89
N GLY A 125 -8.97 -9.25 -4.64
CA GLY A 125 -8.67 -10.16 -5.75
C GLY A 125 -9.63 -10.01 -6.94
N LYS A 126 -10.43 -8.93 -7.00
CA LYS A 126 -11.42 -8.69 -8.05
C LYS A 126 -11.13 -7.37 -8.74
N THR A 127 -11.16 -7.40 -10.07
CA THR A 127 -11.29 -6.17 -10.85
C THR A 127 -12.77 -5.82 -10.87
N LEU A 128 -13.17 -4.79 -10.13
CA LEU A 128 -14.54 -4.33 -10.15
C LEU A 128 -14.72 -3.40 -11.36
N ASP A 129 -15.62 -3.77 -12.27
CA ASP A 129 -16.13 -2.90 -13.33
C ASP A 129 -16.96 -1.79 -12.68
N CYS A 130 -16.30 -0.85 -12.03
CA CYS A 130 -16.90 0.44 -11.74
C CYS A 130 -16.73 1.28 -13.00
N ALA A 131 -17.83 1.42 -13.75
CA ALA A 131 -17.98 2.34 -14.88
C ALA A 131 -17.88 3.82 -14.46
N VAL A 132 -16.90 4.14 -13.61
CA VAL A 132 -16.54 5.49 -13.22
C VAL A 132 -15.58 5.97 -14.30
N ASN A 133 -16.14 6.74 -15.22
CA ASN A 133 -15.40 7.36 -16.30
C ASN A 133 -14.40 8.36 -15.69
N ILE A 134 -13.15 8.35 -16.17
CA ILE A 134 -12.06 9.23 -15.68
C ILE A 134 -12.47 10.71 -15.76
N GLU A 135 -13.30 11.06 -16.76
CA GLU A 135 -13.87 12.40 -16.94
C GLU A 135 -14.73 12.84 -15.76
N THR A 136 -15.54 11.93 -15.19
CA THR A 136 -16.46 12.25 -14.08
C THR A 136 -15.72 12.52 -12.77
N ILE A 137 -14.50 11.99 -12.63
CA ILE A 137 -13.67 12.25 -11.46
C ILE A 137 -12.80 13.48 -11.63
N GLY A 138 -12.37 13.83 -12.85
CA GLY A 138 -11.83 15.16 -13.13
C GLY A 138 -12.81 16.26 -12.73
N GLU A 139 -14.07 16.13 -13.18
CA GLU A 139 -15.16 17.03 -12.80
C GLU A 139 -15.44 17.00 -11.29
N TRP A 140 -15.43 15.83 -10.65
CA TRP A 140 -15.60 15.71 -9.21
C TRP A 140 -14.43 16.29 -8.41
N VAL A 141 -13.19 16.12 -8.86
CA VAL A 141 -11.98 16.69 -8.24
C VAL A 141 -11.95 18.20 -8.41
N GLU A 142 -12.38 18.73 -9.55
CA GLU A 142 -12.55 20.18 -9.75
C GLU A 142 -13.67 20.75 -8.85
N ASP A 143 -14.80 20.07 -8.73
CA ASP A 143 -15.90 20.42 -7.81
C ASP A 143 -15.47 20.33 -6.33
N MET A 144 -14.59 19.37 -5.99
CA MET A 144 -14.07 19.13 -4.64
C MET A 144 -12.88 20.06 -4.28
N ALA A 145 -12.07 20.48 -5.25
CA ALA A 145 -10.94 21.40 -5.06
C ALA A 145 -11.41 22.80 -4.61
N GLY A 146 -12.65 23.17 -4.94
CA GLY A 146 -13.30 24.40 -4.45
C GLY A 146 -13.71 24.38 -2.98
N GLY A 147 -13.64 23.24 -2.28
CA GLY A 147 -14.32 23.04 -1.00
C GLY A 147 -13.47 22.41 0.11
N ARG A 148 -12.23 22.86 0.30
CA ARG A 148 -11.22 22.28 1.21
C ARG A 148 -11.61 22.07 2.70
N TYR A 149 -12.79 22.49 3.17
CA TYR A 149 -13.20 22.36 4.58
C TYR A 149 -14.45 21.52 4.85
N ARG A 150 -15.15 21.01 3.83
CA ARG A 150 -16.44 20.31 4.03
C ARG A 150 -16.34 18.79 4.22
N MET A 151 -15.17 18.20 3.92
CA MET A 151 -15.02 16.76 3.74
C MET A 151 -14.91 15.94 5.03
N GLN A 152 -14.20 16.40 6.06
CA GLN A 152 -14.14 15.65 7.32
C GLN A 152 -15.52 15.56 7.99
N VAL A 153 -16.33 16.63 7.87
CA VAL A 153 -17.67 16.71 8.47
C VAL A 153 -18.70 15.87 7.72
N LEU A 154 -18.61 15.75 6.39
CA LEU A 154 -19.57 14.98 5.59
C LEU A 154 -19.25 13.47 5.56
N ALA A 155 -17.97 13.09 5.54
CA ALA A 155 -17.57 11.68 5.66
C ALA A 155 -17.95 11.11 7.02
N MET A 156 -17.74 11.86 8.12
CA MET A 156 -18.18 11.45 9.46
C MET A 156 -19.71 11.38 9.58
N LYS A 157 -20.46 12.35 9.05
CA LYS A 157 -21.93 12.32 9.08
C LYS A 157 -22.55 11.18 8.28
N LYS A 158 -21.87 10.70 7.22
CA LYS A 158 -22.34 9.57 6.42
C LYS A 158 -22.06 8.23 7.12
N ILE A 159 -20.98 8.15 7.89
CA ILE A 159 -20.67 7.00 8.76
C ILE A 159 -21.67 6.92 9.93
N GLU A 160 -21.98 8.05 10.59
CA GLU A 160 -22.98 8.09 11.68
C GLU A 160 -24.38 7.63 11.24
N LYS A 161 -24.82 8.02 10.03
CA LYS A 161 -26.12 7.56 9.48
C LYS A 161 -26.16 6.07 9.15
N VAL A 162 -25.04 5.47 8.78
CA VAL A 162 -24.95 4.04 8.49
C VAL A 162 -24.91 3.21 9.77
N VAL A 163 -24.38 3.78 10.86
CA VAL A 163 -24.37 3.16 12.20
C VAL A 163 -25.74 3.26 12.87
N ALA A 164 -26.44 4.39 12.76
CA ALA A 164 -27.76 4.60 13.36
C ALA A 164 -28.92 3.86 12.66
N ALA A 165 -28.70 3.27 11.47
CA ALA A 165 -29.71 2.55 10.70
C ALA A 165 -29.67 1.02 10.95
N LYS A 166 -28.91 0.56 11.94
CA LYS A 166 -28.74 -0.87 12.29
C LYS A 166 -29.24 -1.25 13.68
N ASP A 167 -29.92 -0.33 14.37
CA ASP A 167 -30.78 -0.59 15.53
C ASP A 167 -32.27 -0.39 15.13
#